data_AF-A0A2G5L597-F1
#
_entry.id   AF-A0A2G5L597-F1
#
_cell.length_a   1.000
_cell.length_b   1.000
_cell.length_c   1.000
_cell.angle_alpha   90.00
_cell.angle_beta   90.00
_cell.angle_gamma   90.00
#
_symmetry.space_group_name_H-M   'P 1'
#
loop_
_entity.id
_entity.type
_entity.pdbx_description
1 polymer ?
#
loop_
_entity_poly.entity_id
_entity_poly.type
_entity_poly.pdbx_seq_one_letter_code
_entity_poly.pdbx_strand_id
1 'polypeptide(L)'
;MFLHGNLVHLLANMYSLLYIGRQVEEMTSPLRFLEIYLLTGLVAGLTSLNYNLFVISVGASGAIFGIYGYLIVDLFKKDHHNRSSVLINFVIYLVVVTLIGSKLNFDNAAHLGGAAAGILLGLLQNTLKSKASYLIPFGIIVVAYLLNPRHQVEYFKLYQKLIEADQKITTVFHLDVNDSTLLGTISVHDTIPNQLISEFRALEFVPPKLSQDTFYIIKYLDIKNQTLEYLKKGILQESYIYLDSISWLNSLIAKHPPVQYNLYFGDGSPTNPPIKPESTESLTYVKQHYDSNWFETTSLAYEYYRIGKKDSLGDWHGFVEDYYSNGGIQMKGHYHRGLRDGIFIYYTRDSTYSSLGRYVSDYSIGKWESYYRNGILASEIRHEDQFSYIENTWDSLGHPMVVDRQGEEVLTYPNGRVRFKRSIKNGLYHGFIEAYYKNGDLKFKEYYQNGELINGVSFAHNTENTYDASIYMPYPEGGFDAFYNYIHQYNELESDTVDQTVIIKFDVHHSGKIHNIRFLKRFHPRYDEYAKRLLLNGPTWFPAKLHGLEDMNTSTRVYIKF
;
A
#
# COMPACT_ATOMS: atom_id res chain seq x y z
N MET A 1 -34.07 -27.20 0.69
CA MET A 1 -34.99 -28.31 0.37
C MET A 1 -34.47 -29.22 -0.74
N PHE A 2 -34.25 -28.74 -1.96
CA PHE A 2 -33.94 -29.63 -3.10
C PHE A 2 -32.44 -29.79 -3.41
N LEU A 3 -31.63 -28.74 -3.17
CA LEU A 3 -30.17 -28.80 -3.30
C LEU A 3 -29.52 -29.50 -2.11
N HIS A 4 -28.41 -30.20 -2.32
CA HIS A 4 -27.68 -30.95 -1.31
C HIS A 4 -26.17 -30.75 -1.45
N GLY A 5 -25.47 -30.65 -0.33
CA GLY A 5 -24.03 -30.33 -0.32
C GLY A 5 -23.10 -31.46 -0.77
N ASN A 6 -23.52 -32.73 -0.67
CA ASN A 6 -22.76 -33.88 -1.16
C ASN A 6 -23.66 -35.13 -1.28
N LEU A 7 -23.10 -36.20 -1.86
CA LEU A 7 -23.83 -37.45 -2.10
C LEU A 7 -24.32 -38.14 -0.82
N VAL A 8 -23.49 -38.23 0.22
CA VAL A 8 -23.87 -38.88 1.50
C VAL A 8 -25.01 -38.11 2.16
N HIS A 9 -24.97 -36.79 2.14
CA HIS A 9 -26.03 -35.93 2.66
C HIS A 9 -27.35 -36.12 1.88
N LEU A 10 -27.29 -36.23 0.54
CA LEU A 10 -28.47 -36.55 -0.26
C LEU A 10 -29.06 -37.91 0.12
N LEU A 11 -28.23 -38.96 0.17
CA LEU A 11 -28.68 -40.32 0.47
C LEU A 11 -29.31 -40.43 1.87
N ALA A 12 -28.72 -39.78 2.87
CA ALA A 12 -29.27 -39.75 4.23
C ALA A 12 -30.65 -39.09 4.28
N ASN A 13 -30.85 -37.98 3.56
CA ASN A 13 -32.15 -37.31 3.47
C ASN A 13 -33.19 -38.16 2.72
N MET A 14 -32.80 -38.80 1.63
CA MET A 14 -33.72 -39.65 0.84
C MET A 14 -34.13 -40.90 1.62
N TYR A 15 -33.20 -41.51 2.36
CA TYR A 15 -33.50 -42.63 3.25
C TYR A 15 -34.52 -42.25 4.32
N SER A 16 -34.31 -41.11 5.00
CA SER A 16 -35.24 -40.63 6.02
C SER A 16 -36.63 -40.30 5.44
N LEU A 17 -36.68 -39.63 4.28
CA LEU A 17 -37.94 -39.37 3.57
C LEU A 17 -38.67 -40.65 3.16
N LEU A 18 -37.96 -41.65 2.66
CA LEU A 18 -38.57 -42.92 2.24
C LEU A 18 -39.23 -43.66 3.42
N TYR A 19 -38.61 -43.63 4.60
CA TYR A 19 -39.13 -44.33 5.77
C TYR A 19 -40.20 -43.51 6.50
N ILE A 20 -39.87 -42.30 6.93
CA ILE A 20 -40.72 -41.45 7.77
C ILE A 20 -41.73 -40.66 6.95
N GLY A 21 -41.34 -40.18 5.77
CA GLY A 21 -42.25 -39.48 4.89
C GLY A 21 -43.39 -40.37 4.43
N ARG A 22 -43.09 -41.62 4.03
CA ARG A 22 -44.10 -42.62 3.68
C ARG A 22 -45.07 -42.89 4.83
N GLN A 23 -44.56 -42.99 6.06
CA GLN A 23 -45.42 -43.19 7.23
C GLN A 23 -46.40 -42.03 7.43
N VAL A 24 -45.93 -40.77 7.30
CA VAL A 24 -46.82 -39.59 7.40
C VAL A 24 -47.80 -39.52 6.23
N GLU A 25 -47.37 -39.87 5.03
CA GLU A 25 -48.23 -39.93 3.84
C GLU A 25 -49.37 -40.95 4.01
N GLU A 26 -49.07 -42.16 4.49
CA GLU A 26 -50.05 -43.21 4.78
C GLU A 26 -51.01 -42.81 5.91
N MET A 27 -50.54 -42.06 6.91
CA MET A 27 -51.37 -41.54 8.02
C MET A 27 -52.24 -40.33 7.64
N THR A 28 -51.93 -39.64 6.54
CA THR A 28 -52.61 -38.41 6.12
C THR A 28 -53.15 -38.54 4.69
N SER A 29 -52.44 -38.00 3.71
CA SER A 29 -52.64 -38.18 2.27
C SER A 29 -51.42 -37.64 1.50
N PRO A 30 -51.24 -37.99 0.21
CA PRO A 30 -50.11 -37.48 -0.58
C PRO A 30 -50.02 -35.95 -0.64
N LEU A 31 -51.16 -35.27 -0.82
CA LEU A 31 -51.22 -33.81 -0.85
C LEU A 31 -50.87 -33.21 0.53
N ARG A 32 -51.35 -33.83 1.60
CA ARG A 32 -51.11 -33.34 2.96
C ARG A 32 -49.66 -33.53 3.38
N PHE A 33 -49.06 -34.66 3.01
CA PHE A 33 -47.63 -34.89 3.18
C PHE A 33 -46.80 -33.81 2.47
N LEU A 34 -47.13 -33.52 1.20
CA LEU A 34 -46.45 -32.48 0.43
C LEU A 34 -46.59 -31.10 1.09
N GLU A 35 -47.78 -30.74 1.57
CA GLU A 35 -48.02 -29.50 2.32
C GLU A 35 -47.14 -29.43 3.58
N ILE A 36 -47.12 -30.48 4.40
CA ILE A 36 -46.32 -30.53 5.63
C ILE A 36 -44.83 -30.37 5.30
N TYR A 37 -44.33 -31.11 4.30
CA TYR A 37 -42.94 -31.04 3.87
C TYR A 37 -42.55 -29.62 3.40
N LEU A 38 -43.36 -29.00 2.54
CA LEU A 38 -43.07 -27.67 2.01
C LEU A 38 -43.17 -26.58 3.08
N LEU A 39 -44.19 -26.62 3.95
CA LEU A 39 -44.38 -25.61 4.99
C LEU A 39 -43.30 -25.68 6.07
N THR A 40 -42.98 -26.89 6.55
CA THR A 40 -41.92 -27.05 7.54
C THR A 40 -40.55 -26.73 6.96
N GLY A 41 -40.31 -27.05 5.68
CA GLY A 41 -39.12 -26.64 4.95
C GLY A 41 -39.01 -25.12 4.77
N LEU A 42 -40.13 -24.43 4.52
CA LEU A 42 -40.18 -22.97 4.45
C LEU A 42 -39.85 -22.33 5.81
N VAL A 43 -40.48 -22.79 6.89
CA VAL A 43 -40.22 -22.28 8.25
C VAL A 43 -38.79 -22.59 8.71
N ALA A 44 -38.26 -23.77 8.37
CA ALA A 44 -36.86 -24.11 8.58
C ALA A 44 -35.93 -23.11 7.89
N GLY A 45 -36.17 -22.82 6.59
CA GLY A 45 -35.39 -21.84 5.84
C GLY A 45 -35.46 -20.42 6.42
N LEU A 46 -36.62 -19.99 6.90
CA LEU A 46 -36.78 -18.67 7.52
C LEU A 46 -36.13 -18.57 8.89
N THR A 47 -36.21 -19.63 9.68
CA THR A 47 -35.55 -19.69 11.01
C THR A 47 -34.04 -19.64 10.83
N SER A 48 -33.53 -20.39 9.84
CA SER A 48 -32.15 -20.34 9.36
C SER A 48 -31.73 -18.91 9.00
N LEU A 49 -32.44 -18.26 8.08
CA LEU A 49 -32.11 -16.90 7.63
C LEU A 49 -32.12 -15.89 8.79
N ASN A 50 -33.09 -15.95 9.70
CA ASN A 50 -33.16 -14.99 10.81
C ASN A 50 -32.05 -15.18 11.86
N TYR A 51 -31.64 -16.43 12.10
CA TYR A 51 -30.67 -16.76 13.15
C TYR A 51 -29.24 -16.72 12.65
N ASN A 52 -29.01 -17.23 11.44
CA ASN A 52 -27.71 -17.30 10.81
C ASN A 52 -27.58 -16.18 9.78
N LEU A 53 -26.70 -15.23 10.08
CA LEU A 53 -26.54 -14.05 9.23
C LEU A 53 -26.05 -14.44 7.81
N PHE A 54 -25.17 -15.45 7.66
CA PHE A 54 -24.53 -15.81 6.37
C PHE A 54 -24.11 -17.28 6.24
N VAL A 55 -24.89 -18.23 6.77
CA VAL A 55 -24.58 -19.68 6.64
C VAL A 55 -25.24 -20.26 5.39
N ILE A 56 -24.50 -21.09 4.63
CA ILE A 56 -25.09 -21.86 3.54
C ILE A 56 -25.95 -22.98 4.14
N SER A 57 -27.26 -22.84 4.02
CA SER A 57 -28.22 -23.89 4.36
C SER A 57 -28.72 -24.57 3.08
N VAL A 58 -28.32 -25.82 2.88
CA VAL A 58 -28.79 -26.68 1.78
C VAL A 58 -29.28 -28.01 2.34
N GLY A 59 -30.22 -28.66 1.66
CA GLY A 59 -30.74 -29.98 2.00
C GLY A 59 -32.23 -29.99 2.32
N ALA A 60 -32.79 -31.21 2.37
CA ALA A 60 -34.16 -31.49 2.78
C ALA A 60 -34.32 -31.61 4.30
N SER A 61 -33.22 -31.65 5.06
CA SER A 61 -33.20 -31.99 6.49
C SER A 61 -34.11 -31.11 7.35
N GLY A 62 -34.16 -29.79 7.15
CA GLY A 62 -35.10 -28.92 7.88
C GLY A 62 -36.57 -29.35 7.74
N ALA A 63 -37.00 -29.71 6.53
CA ALA A 63 -38.34 -30.22 6.28
C ALA A 63 -38.55 -31.62 6.90
N ILE A 64 -37.53 -32.47 6.85
CA ILE A 64 -37.56 -33.81 7.47
C ILE A 64 -37.68 -33.72 8.99
N PHE A 65 -36.95 -32.82 9.64
CA PHE A 65 -37.12 -32.50 11.06
C PHE A 65 -38.56 -32.04 11.36
N GLY A 66 -39.19 -31.31 10.45
CA GLY A 66 -40.60 -30.99 10.54
C GLY A 66 -41.54 -32.19 10.42
N ILE A 67 -41.25 -33.14 9.53
CA ILE A 67 -42.02 -34.39 9.45
C ILE A 67 -41.89 -35.18 10.77
N TYR A 68 -40.69 -35.26 11.35
CA TYR A 68 -40.51 -35.87 12.68
C TYR A 68 -41.26 -35.11 13.78
N GLY A 69 -41.20 -33.77 13.78
CA GLY A 69 -41.93 -32.94 14.73
C GLY A 69 -43.46 -33.16 14.64
N TYR A 70 -43.98 -33.29 13.43
CA TYR A 70 -45.39 -33.62 13.19
C TYR A 70 -45.76 -35.00 13.76
N LEU A 71 -44.93 -36.02 13.49
CA LEU A 71 -45.14 -37.37 14.02
C LEU A 71 -45.09 -37.43 15.54
N ILE A 72 -44.18 -36.71 16.19
CA ILE A 72 -44.03 -36.71 17.65
C ILE A 72 -45.36 -36.36 18.33
N VAL A 73 -46.13 -35.40 17.79
CA VAL A 73 -47.44 -35.03 18.34
C VAL A 73 -48.44 -36.17 18.24
N ASP A 74 -48.39 -36.94 17.15
CA ASP A 74 -49.25 -38.09 16.94
C ASP A 74 -48.90 -39.27 17.88
N LEU A 75 -47.60 -39.47 18.15
CA LEU A 75 -47.13 -40.52 19.07
C LEU A 75 -47.68 -40.38 20.50
N PHE A 76 -48.05 -39.17 20.94
CA PHE A 76 -48.67 -38.95 22.25
C PHE A 76 -50.14 -39.43 22.35
N LYS A 77 -50.74 -39.89 21.24
CA LYS A 77 -52.07 -40.55 21.25
C LYS A 77 -51.95 -41.97 21.81
N LYS A 78 -52.89 -42.38 22.67
CA LYS A 78 -52.78 -43.57 23.56
C LYS A 78 -52.39 -44.91 22.91
N ASP A 79 -52.68 -45.15 21.62
CA ASP A 79 -52.56 -46.46 20.97
C ASP A 79 -51.58 -46.54 19.77
N HIS A 80 -50.30 -46.19 19.95
CA HIS A 80 -49.30 -46.38 18.89
C HIS A 80 -48.35 -47.55 19.15
N HIS A 81 -48.50 -48.61 18.36
CA HIS A 81 -47.71 -49.86 18.44
C HIS A 81 -46.24 -49.71 17.99
N ASN A 82 -45.85 -48.58 17.36
CA ASN A 82 -44.54 -48.43 16.71
C ASN A 82 -43.70 -47.23 17.23
N ARG A 83 -44.03 -46.69 18.41
CA ARG A 83 -43.38 -45.50 19.00
C ARG A 83 -41.86 -45.63 19.09
N SER A 84 -41.37 -46.80 19.52
CA SER A 84 -39.94 -47.06 19.70
C SER A 84 -39.18 -47.00 18.36
N SER A 85 -39.77 -47.52 17.28
CA SER A 85 -39.14 -47.48 15.95
C SER A 85 -38.99 -46.06 15.42
N VAL A 86 -40.02 -45.22 15.56
CA VAL A 86 -39.96 -43.81 15.12
C VAL A 86 -38.90 -43.03 15.89
N LEU A 87 -38.86 -43.21 17.21
CA LEU A 87 -37.87 -42.54 18.08
C LEU A 87 -36.43 -43.00 17.78
N ILE A 88 -36.20 -44.30 17.60
CA ILE A 88 -34.88 -44.85 17.23
C ILE A 88 -34.44 -44.29 15.87
N ASN A 89 -35.32 -44.30 14.86
CA ASN A 89 -35.00 -43.73 13.55
C ASN A 89 -34.71 -42.22 13.62
N PHE A 90 -35.43 -41.47 14.45
CA PHE A 90 -35.15 -40.05 14.68
C PHE A 90 -33.76 -39.84 15.29
N VAL A 91 -33.39 -40.62 16.30
CA VAL A 91 -32.07 -40.53 16.94
C VAL A 91 -30.96 -40.89 15.95
N ILE A 92 -31.13 -41.96 15.16
CA ILE A 92 -30.17 -42.33 14.12
C ILE A 92 -30.02 -41.20 13.10
N TYR A 93 -31.13 -40.65 12.60
CA TYR A 93 -31.10 -39.56 11.65
C TYR A 93 -30.44 -38.30 12.22
N LEU A 94 -30.77 -37.93 13.46
CA LEU A 94 -30.16 -36.81 14.18
C LEU A 94 -28.64 -36.99 14.29
N VAL A 95 -28.17 -38.18 14.67
CA VAL A 95 -26.73 -38.49 14.78
C VAL A 95 -26.07 -38.39 13.40
N VAL A 96 -26.64 -39.00 12.37
CA VAL A 96 -26.07 -38.97 11.00
C VAL A 96 -25.99 -37.53 10.49
N VAL A 97 -27.06 -36.75 10.62
CA VAL A 97 -27.09 -35.35 10.17
C VAL A 97 -26.12 -34.48 10.98
N THR A 98 -25.99 -34.72 12.30
CA THR A 98 -25.04 -33.99 13.14
C THR A 98 -23.58 -34.34 12.81
N LEU A 99 -23.27 -35.61 12.54
CA LEU A 99 -21.93 -36.06 12.16
C LEU A 99 -21.51 -35.55 10.77
N ILE A 100 -22.45 -35.49 9.82
CA ILE A 100 -22.23 -34.83 8.53
C ILE A 100 -22.09 -33.32 8.74
N GLY A 101 -22.87 -32.75 9.67
CA GLY A 101 -22.97 -31.32 9.91
C GLY A 101 -21.83 -30.67 10.67
N SER A 102 -21.15 -31.41 11.55
CA SER A 102 -19.98 -30.95 12.29
C SER A 102 -18.77 -30.63 11.40
N LYS A 103 -18.77 -31.10 10.14
CA LYS A 103 -17.76 -30.77 9.13
C LYS A 103 -18.17 -29.64 8.17
N LEU A 104 -19.43 -29.22 8.19
CA LEU A 104 -20.03 -28.34 7.16
C LEU A 104 -20.76 -27.12 7.73
N ASN A 105 -20.56 -26.79 9.02
CA ASN A 105 -21.21 -25.65 9.70
C ASN A 105 -22.75 -25.68 9.56
N PHE A 106 -23.36 -26.83 9.84
CA PHE A 106 -24.78 -27.05 9.58
C PHE A 106 -25.71 -26.12 10.36
N ASP A 107 -26.83 -25.84 9.70
CA ASP A 107 -27.85 -24.92 10.17
C ASP A 107 -28.78 -25.55 11.21
N ASN A 108 -28.34 -25.60 12.47
CA ASN A 108 -29.14 -26.08 13.60
C ASN A 108 -30.44 -25.28 13.77
N ALA A 109 -30.45 -24.01 13.37
CA ALA A 109 -31.63 -23.16 13.42
C ALA A 109 -32.70 -23.65 12.42
N ALA A 110 -32.30 -24.12 11.23
CA ALA A 110 -33.20 -24.75 10.27
C ALA A 110 -33.86 -26.01 10.85
N HIS A 111 -33.08 -26.88 11.50
CA HIS A 111 -33.61 -28.12 12.08
C HIS A 111 -34.58 -27.85 13.21
N LEU A 112 -34.23 -26.93 14.12
CA LEU A 112 -35.10 -26.54 15.22
C LEU A 112 -36.39 -25.87 14.72
N GLY A 113 -36.27 -24.95 13.76
CA GLY A 113 -37.41 -24.27 13.15
C GLY A 113 -38.34 -25.23 12.41
N GLY A 114 -37.77 -26.17 11.65
CA GLY A 114 -38.52 -27.23 10.99
C GLY A 114 -39.29 -28.10 11.98
N ALA A 115 -38.62 -28.63 13.01
CA ALA A 115 -39.24 -29.46 14.05
C ALA A 115 -40.35 -28.72 14.80
N ALA A 116 -40.13 -27.46 15.18
CA ALA A 116 -41.13 -26.63 15.84
C ALA A 116 -42.37 -26.40 14.94
N ALA A 117 -42.16 -26.13 13.65
CA ALA A 117 -43.25 -26.01 12.68
C ALA A 117 -44.04 -27.31 12.54
N GLY A 118 -43.34 -28.45 12.51
CA GLY A 118 -43.95 -29.78 12.48
C GLY A 118 -44.85 -30.05 13.67
N ILE A 119 -44.35 -29.78 14.88
CA ILE A 119 -45.10 -29.91 16.14
C ILE A 119 -46.34 -29.02 16.10
N LEU A 120 -46.18 -27.75 15.70
CA LEU A 120 -47.29 -26.81 15.61
C LEU A 120 -48.37 -27.29 14.64
N LEU A 121 -47.97 -27.75 13.44
CA LEU A 121 -48.89 -28.31 12.45
C LEU A 121 -49.63 -29.55 12.99
N GLY A 122 -48.94 -30.44 13.69
CA GLY A 122 -49.55 -31.61 14.32
C GLY A 122 -50.58 -31.24 15.40
N LEU A 123 -50.26 -30.26 16.25
CA LEU A 123 -51.18 -29.77 17.29
C LEU A 123 -52.41 -29.09 16.68
N LEU A 124 -52.21 -28.22 15.68
CA LEU A 124 -53.30 -27.53 14.98
C LEU A 124 -54.23 -28.51 14.26
N GLN A 125 -53.66 -29.55 13.63
CA GLN A 125 -54.45 -30.55 12.93
C GLN A 125 -55.29 -31.41 13.89
N ASN A 126 -54.78 -31.71 15.09
CA ASN A 126 -55.52 -32.45 16.10
C ASN A 126 -56.62 -31.62 16.78
N THR A 127 -56.47 -30.29 16.83
CA THR A 127 -57.42 -29.38 17.49
C THR A 127 -58.49 -28.82 16.54
N LEU A 128 -58.16 -28.55 15.28
CA LEU A 128 -59.08 -27.98 14.29
C LEU A 128 -59.78 -29.07 13.47
N LYS A 129 -60.97 -29.51 13.92
CA LYS A 129 -61.78 -30.56 13.26
C LYS A 129 -62.59 -30.10 12.02
N SER A 130 -62.21 -29.05 11.28
CA SER A 130 -63.03 -28.48 10.18
C SER A 130 -62.23 -27.96 8.97
N LYS A 131 -62.94 -27.46 7.94
CA LYS A 131 -62.40 -26.75 6.75
C LYS A 131 -61.44 -25.58 7.09
N ALA A 132 -61.39 -25.12 8.34
CA ALA A 132 -60.44 -24.10 8.80
C ALA A 132 -58.97 -24.57 8.78
N SER A 133 -58.70 -25.88 8.80
CA SER A 133 -57.33 -26.41 8.72
C SER A 133 -56.63 -26.10 7.39
N TYR A 134 -57.39 -25.81 6.32
CA TYR A 134 -56.88 -25.36 5.03
C TYR A 134 -56.39 -23.90 5.04
N LEU A 135 -56.69 -23.11 6.09
CA LEU A 135 -56.20 -21.73 6.23
C LEU A 135 -54.84 -21.64 6.94
N ILE A 136 -54.40 -22.73 7.60
CA ILE A 136 -53.11 -22.78 8.30
C ILE A 136 -51.92 -22.55 7.36
N PRO A 137 -51.84 -23.19 6.17
CA PRO A 137 -50.77 -22.91 5.21
C PRO A 137 -50.69 -21.43 4.83
N PHE A 138 -51.84 -20.79 4.61
CA PHE A 138 -51.92 -19.37 4.26
C PHE A 138 -51.38 -18.49 5.40
N GLY A 139 -51.78 -18.76 6.65
CA GLY A 139 -51.27 -18.05 7.82
C GLY A 139 -49.74 -18.19 7.99
N ILE A 140 -49.21 -19.40 7.81
CA ILE A 140 -47.76 -19.65 7.85
C ILE A 140 -47.04 -18.86 6.76
N ILE A 141 -47.56 -18.83 5.53
CA ILE A 141 -46.98 -18.08 4.42
C ILE A 141 -46.99 -16.57 4.69
N VAL A 142 -48.08 -16.03 5.27
CA VAL A 142 -48.16 -14.60 5.63
C VAL A 142 -47.15 -14.27 6.72
N VAL A 143 -47.08 -15.06 7.80
CA VAL A 143 -46.09 -14.86 8.87
C VAL A 143 -44.67 -14.99 8.32
N ALA A 144 -44.42 -15.98 7.47
CA ALA A 144 -43.16 -16.15 6.77
C ALA A 144 -42.74 -14.92 5.95
N TYR A 145 -43.68 -14.32 5.22
CA TYR A 145 -43.45 -13.11 4.44
C TYR A 145 -43.14 -11.90 5.33
N LEU A 146 -43.79 -11.79 6.48
CA LEU A 146 -43.58 -10.72 7.46
C LEU A 146 -42.25 -10.87 8.22
N LEU A 147 -41.83 -12.11 8.50
CA LEU A 147 -40.59 -12.44 9.21
C LEU A 147 -39.37 -12.62 8.28
N ASN A 148 -39.50 -12.33 6.99
CA ASN A 148 -38.40 -12.42 6.05
C ASN A 148 -37.33 -11.37 6.40
N PRO A 149 -36.05 -11.74 6.64
CA PRO A 149 -35.01 -10.81 7.07
C PRO A 149 -34.47 -9.97 5.90
N ARG A 150 -35.31 -9.08 5.38
CA ARG A 150 -35.02 -8.23 4.20
C ARG A 150 -33.72 -7.44 4.35
N HIS A 151 -33.51 -6.85 5.53
CA HIS A 151 -32.31 -6.05 5.81
C HIS A 151 -31.01 -6.87 5.84
N GLN A 152 -31.06 -8.14 6.27
CA GLN A 152 -29.87 -9.00 6.23
C GLN A 152 -29.51 -9.36 4.79
N VAL A 153 -30.53 -9.64 3.95
CA VAL A 153 -30.35 -9.90 2.52
C VAL A 153 -29.81 -8.67 1.79
N GLU A 154 -30.31 -7.48 2.14
CA GLU A 154 -29.82 -6.20 1.60
C GLU A 154 -28.36 -5.96 1.97
N TYR A 155 -28.01 -6.12 3.25
CA TYR A 155 -26.64 -6.03 3.73
C TYR A 155 -25.72 -7.02 2.98
N PHE A 156 -26.17 -8.27 2.81
CA PHE A 156 -25.41 -9.29 2.08
C PHE A 156 -25.09 -8.86 0.65
N LYS A 157 -26.09 -8.38 -0.09
CA LYS A 157 -25.92 -7.92 -1.47
C LYS A 157 -24.94 -6.76 -1.56
N LEU A 158 -25.04 -5.81 -0.64
CA LEU A 158 -24.13 -4.67 -0.60
C LEU A 158 -22.70 -5.12 -0.27
N TYR A 159 -22.54 -6.09 0.61
CA TYR A 159 -21.23 -6.66 0.89
C TYR A 159 -20.65 -7.39 -0.33
N GLN A 160 -21.43 -8.18 -1.08
CA GLN A 160 -20.94 -8.79 -2.33
C GLN A 160 -20.48 -7.72 -3.34
N LYS A 161 -21.22 -6.61 -3.45
CA LYS A 161 -20.81 -5.48 -4.28
C LYS A 161 -19.49 -4.85 -3.81
N LEU A 162 -19.26 -4.73 -2.50
CA LEU A 162 -17.99 -4.28 -1.92
C LEU A 162 -16.82 -5.19 -2.33
N ILE A 163 -17.00 -6.51 -2.28
CA ILE A 163 -15.98 -7.49 -2.66
C ILE A 163 -15.55 -7.28 -4.11
N GLU A 164 -16.52 -7.25 -5.02
CA GLU A 164 -16.27 -7.09 -6.45
C GLU A 164 -15.63 -5.72 -6.75
N ALA A 165 -16.05 -4.68 -6.05
CA ALA A 165 -15.47 -3.35 -6.14
C ALA A 165 -14.01 -3.34 -5.66
N ASP A 166 -13.73 -3.97 -4.53
CA ASP A 166 -12.38 -4.01 -3.95
C ASP A 166 -11.38 -4.72 -4.87
N GLN A 167 -11.80 -5.80 -5.51
CA GLN A 167 -10.99 -6.48 -6.53
C GLN A 167 -10.66 -5.54 -7.69
N LYS A 168 -11.64 -4.80 -8.20
CA LYS A 168 -11.45 -3.82 -9.29
C LYS A 168 -10.60 -2.62 -8.89
N ILE A 169 -10.69 -2.17 -7.63
CA ILE A 169 -9.88 -1.06 -7.12
C ILE A 169 -8.44 -1.53 -6.90
N THR A 170 -8.26 -2.74 -6.38
CA THR A 170 -6.93 -3.29 -6.07
C THR A 170 -6.11 -3.53 -7.33
N THR A 171 -6.74 -3.93 -8.45
CA THR A 171 -6.02 -4.08 -9.73
C THR A 171 -5.36 -2.78 -10.19
N VAL A 172 -5.92 -1.61 -9.89
CA VAL A 172 -5.34 -0.30 -10.25
C VAL A 172 -3.91 -0.14 -9.72
N PHE A 173 -3.63 -0.65 -8.52
CA PHE A 173 -2.32 -0.52 -7.87
C PHE A 173 -1.26 -1.51 -8.38
N HIS A 174 -1.64 -2.43 -9.26
CA HIS A 174 -0.76 -3.46 -9.81
C HIS A 174 -0.58 -3.34 -11.33
N LEU A 175 -1.13 -2.30 -11.96
CA LEU A 175 -0.96 -2.04 -13.37
C LEU A 175 0.42 -1.46 -13.66
N ASP A 176 1.15 -2.09 -14.57
CA ASP A 176 2.38 -1.57 -15.16
C ASP A 176 2.03 -0.94 -16.53
N VAL A 177 1.49 0.28 -16.49
CA VAL A 177 1.00 1.03 -17.66
C VAL A 177 1.43 2.49 -17.57
N ASN A 178 1.38 3.21 -18.71
CA ASN A 178 1.68 4.64 -18.71
C ASN A 178 0.64 5.48 -17.93
N ASP A 179 1.06 6.67 -17.52
CA ASP A 179 0.27 7.61 -16.70
C ASP A 179 -1.11 7.93 -17.29
N SER A 180 -1.21 8.10 -18.61
CA SER A 180 -2.50 8.39 -19.26
C SER A 180 -3.50 7.23 -19.15
N THR A 181 -3.00 5.99 -19.28
CA THR A 181 -3.81 4.77 -19.14
C THR A 181 -4.19 4.54 -17.69
N LEU A 182 -3.26 4.79 -16.77
CA LEU A 182 -3.48 4.69 -15.33
C LEU A 182 -4.55 5.70 -14.87
N LEU A 183 -4.45 6.96 -15.30
CA LEU A 183 -5.46 8.00 -15.02
C LEU A 183 -6.84 7.64 -15.57
N GLY A 184 -6.91 7.11 -16.79
CA GLY A 184 -8.16 6.63 -17.38
C GLY A 184 -8.78 5.52 -16.53
N THR A 185 -7.95 4.59 -16.04
CA THR A 185 -8.39 3.49 -15.18
C THR A 185 -8.86 3.99 -13.80
N ILE A 186 -8.11 4.90 -13.17
CA ILE A 186 -8.50 5.50 -11.89
C ILE A 186 -9.86 6.20 -12.04
N SER A 187 -10.07 6.95 -13.11
CA SER A 187 -11.30 7.71 -13.35
C SER A 187 -12.54 6.83 -13.56
N VAL A 188 -12.37 5.56 -13.91
CA VAL A 188 -13.47 4.58 -13.99
C VAL A 188 -13.85 4.04 -12.61
N HIS A 189 -12.92 4.07 -11.65
CA HIS A 189 -13.06 3.42 -10.34
C HIS A 189 -13.14 4.38 -9.15
N ASP A 190 -12.77 5.65 -9.31
CA ASP A 190 -12.67 6.65 -8.23
C ASP A 190 -14.01 6.98 -7.57
N THR A 191 -15.14 6.80 -8.27
CA THR A 191 -16.48 7.01 -7.66
C THR A 191 -16.98 5.82 -6.84
N ILE A 192 -16.43 4.62 -7.05
CA ILE A 192 -16.97 3.38 -6.49
C ILE A 192 -16.96 3.40 -4.94
N PRO A 193 -15.86 3.81 -4.26
CA PRO A 193 -15.85 3.85 -2.80
C PRO A 193 -16.92 4.77 -2.21
N ASN A 194 -17.10 5.97 -2.76
CA ASN A 194 -18.09 6.94 -2.26
C ASN A 194 -19.53 6.47 -2.47
N GLN A 195 -19.80 5.79 -3.59
CA GLN A 195 -21.09 5.15 -3.83
C GLN A 195 -21.38 4.07 -2.78
N LEU A 196 -20.41 3.18 -2.52
CA LEU A 196 -20.55 2.15 -1.49
C LEU A 196 -20.72 2.74 -0.08
N ILE A 197 -19.95 3.76 0.28
CA ILE A 197 -20.11 4.46 1.57
C ILE A 197 -21.54 5.00 1.71
N SER A 198 -22.06 5.62 0.66
CA SER A 198 -23.42 6.17 0.65
C SER A 198 -24.46 5.07 0.80
N GLU A 199 -24.29 3.95 0.11
CA GLU A 199 -25.17 2.77 0.21
C GLU A 199 -25.12 2.14 1.61
N PHE A 200 -23.94 1.99 2.22
CA PHE A 200 -23.82 1.47 3.59
C PHE A 200 -24.45 2.40 4.63
N ARG A 201 -24.33 3.71 4.45
CA ARG A 201 -24.97 4.71 5.32
C ARG A 201 -26.48 4.82 5.12
N ALA A 202 -26.97 4.45 3.95
CA ALA A 202 -28.40 4.48 3.61
C ALA A 202 -29.16 3.23 4.08
N LEU A 203 -28.47 2.19 4.59
CA LEU A 203 -29.12 1.01 5.14
C LEU A 203 -30.06 1.41 6.29
N GLU A 204 -31.35 1.10 6.14
CA GLU A 204 -32.36 1.38 7.17
C GLU A 204 -32.07 0.64 8.49
N PHE A 205 -31.48 -0.56 8.39
CA PHE A 205 -31.14 -1.38 9.53
C PHE A 205 -29.84 -2.15 9.31
N VAL A 206 -28.92 -2.04 10.27
CA VAL A 206 -27.70 -2.84 10.35
C VAL A 206 -27.83 -3.77 11.55
N PRO A 207 -27.75 -5.11 11.36
CA PRO A 207 -27.76 -6.05 12.49
C PRO A 207 -26.69 -5.67 13.53
N PRO A 208 -26.99 -5.67 14.84
CA PRO A 208 -26.03 -5.23 15.87
C PRO A 208 -24.68 -5.95 15.80
N LYS A 209 -24.68 -7.25 15.46
CA LYS A 209 -23.47 -8.06 15.25
C LYS A 209 -22.57 -7.54 14.12
N LEU A 210 -23.12 -6.83 13.13
CA LEU A 210 -22.39 -6.30 11.98
C LEU A 210 -22.05 -4.81 12.10
N SER A 211 -22.60 -4.10 13.09
CA SER A 211 -22.40 -2.65 13.25
C SER A 211 -20.92 -2.24 13.30
N GLN A 212 -20.11 -3.00 14.03
CA GLN A 212 -18.67 -2.78 14.15
C GLN A 212 -17.93 -3.01 12.81
N ASP A 213 -18.31 -4.06 12.10
CA ASP A 213 -17.75 -4.39 10.78
C ASP A 213 -18.15 -3.33 9.74
N THR A 214 -19.40 -2.88 9.75
CA THR A 214 -19.88 -1.79 8.88
C THR A 214 -19.07 -0.51 9.10
N PHE A 215 -18.76 -0.17 10.35
CA PHE A 215 -17.92 0.98 10.68
C PHE A 215 -16.51 0.84 10.08
N TYR A 216 -15.88 -0.33 10.20
CA TYR A 216 -14.56 -0.58 9.63
C TYR A 216 -14.56 -0.62 8.10
N ILE A 217 -15.60 -1.19 7.49
CA ILE A 217 -15.79 -1.18 6.04
C ILE A 217 -15.89 0.25 5.50
N ILE A 218 -16.69 1.11 6.15
CA ILE A 218 -16.80 2.52 5.73
C ILE A 218 -15.45 3.23 5.85
N LYS A 219 -14.69 3.00 6.93
CA LYS A 219 -13.33 3.56 7.07
C LYS A 219 -12.37 3.05 6.00
N TYR A 220 -12.42 1.75 5.71
CA TYR A 220 -11.62 1.14 4.66
C TYR A 220 -11.90 1.77 3.29
N LEU A 221 -13.17 1.92 2.94
CA LEU A 221 -13.61 2.57 1.71
C LEU A 221 -13.17 4.03 1.65
N ASP A 222 -13.26 4.76 2.77
CA ASP A 222 -12.80 6.15 2.85
C ASP A 222 -11.29 6.26 2.59
N ILE A 223 -10.50 5.36 3.18
CA ILE A 223 -9.06 5.29 2.91
C ILE A 223 -8.80 4.97 1.43
N LYS A 224 -9.49 3.98 0.84
CA LYS A 224 -9.34 3.64 -0.58
C LYS A 224 -9.69 4.81 -1.49
N ASN A 225 -10.74 5.56 -1.16
CA ASN A 225 -11.11 6.78 -1.87
C ASN A 225 -9.97 7.81 -1.84
N GLN A 226 -9.44 8.10 -0.64
CA GLN A 226 -8.32 9.04 -0.49
C GLN A 226 -7.06 8.56 -1.22
N THR A 227 -6.78 7.26 -1.21
CA THR A 227 -5.65 6.68 -1.94
C THR A 227 -5.76 6.89 -3.45
N LEU A 228 -6.94 6.66 -4.04
CA LEU A 228 -7.18 6.90 -5.48
C LEU A 228 -7.05 8.39 -5.83
N GLU A 229 -7.59 9.26 -4.97
CA GLU A 229 -7.45 10.72 -5.11
C GLU A 229 -5.99 11.18 -5.08
N TYR A 230 -5.20 10.68 -4.12
CA TYR A 230 -3.77 11.00 -4.04
C TYR A 230 -2.99 10.44 -5.22
N LEU A 231 -3.32 9.23 -5.69
CA LEU A 231 -2.68 8.66 -6.87
C LEU A 231 -2.94 9.53 -8.11
N LYS A 232 -4.19 9.96 -8.30
CA LYS A 232 -4.60 10.87 -9.37
C LYS A 232 -3.86 12.22 -9.28
N LYS A 233 -3.78 12.83 -8.10
CA LYS A 233 -3.04 14.08 -7.87
C LYS A 233 -1.55 13.92 -8.11
N GLY A 234 -0.96 12.80 -7.69
CA GLY A 234 0.45 12.49 -7.92
C GLY A 234 0.82 12.47 -9.39
N ILE A 235 -0.04 11.88 -10.23
CA ILE A 235 0.16 11.86 -11.69
C ILE A 235 -0.08 13.25 -12.28
N LEU A 236 -1.23 13.89 -11.99
CA LEU A 236 -1.60 15.17 -12.60
C LEU A 236 -0.66 16.33 -12.23
N GLN A 237 -0.06 16.28 -11.04
CA GLN A 237 0.84 17.32 -10.55
C GLN A 237 2.32 16.92 -10.64
N GLU A 238 2.63 15.72 -11.14
CA GLU A 238 3.98 15.14 -11.14
C GLU A 238 4.68 15.23 -9.77
N SER A 239 3.94 15.06 -8.67
CA SER A 239 4.46 15.26 -7.31
C SER A 239 4.44 13.96 -6.51
N TYR A 240 5.60 13.61 -5.96
CA TYR A 240 5.74 12.39 -5.16
C TYR A 240 5.32 12.55 -3.70
N ILE A 241 4.92 13.75 -3.25
CA ILE A 241 4.36 13.98 -1.90
C ILE A 241 3.13 13.09 -1.64
N TYR A 242 2.35 12.85 -2.70
CA TYR A 242 1.14 12.04 -2.63
C TYR A 242 1.43 10.54 -2.44
N LEU A 243 2.60 10.06 -2.87
CA LEU A 243 3.01 8.67 -2.62
C LEU A 243 3.32 8.44 -1.14
N ASP A 244 3.90 9.43 -0.46
CA ASP A 244 4.08 9.36 0.99
C ASP A 244 2.74 9.38 1.73
N SER A 245 1.79 10.21 1.25
CA SER A 245 0.42 10.24 1.77
C SER A 245 -0.28 8.88 1.61
N ILE A 246 -0.11 8.21 0.47
CA ILE A 246 -0.62 6.85 0.23
C ILE A 246 0.04 5.84 1.17
N SER A 247 1.35 5.91 1.38
CA SER A 247 2.07 5.05 2.32
C SER A 247 1.52 5.19 3.75
N TRP A 248 1.29 6.44 4.18
CA TRP A 248 0.66 6.73 5.47
C TRP A 248 -0.76 6.14 5.56
N LEU A 249 -1.60 6.33 4.54
CA LEU A 249 -2.95 5.74 4.48
C LEU A 249 -2.93 4.21 4.60
N ASN A 250 -2.02 3.55 3.89
CA ASN A 250 -1.86 2.09 3.98
C ASN A 250 -1.46 1.64 5.39
N SER A 251 -0.64 2.44 6.10
CA SER A 251 -0.28 2.17 7.49
C SER A 251 -1.48 2.24 8.45
N LEU A 252 -2.50 3.04 8.12
CA LEU A 252 -3.74 3.09 8.90
C LEU A 252 -4.57 1.83 8.70
N ILE A 253 -4.68 1.33 7.46
CA ILE A 253 -5.38 0.08 7.16
C ILE A 253 -4.78 -1.08 7.97
N ALA A 254 -3.45 -1.17 8.01
CA ALA A 254 -2.75 -2.24 8.74
C ALA A 254 -3.00 -2.23 10.27
N LYS A 255 -3.41 -1.08 10.83
CA LYS A 255 -3.76 -0.94 12.26
C LYS A 255 -5.21 -1.28 12.56
N HIS A 256 -6.06 -1.42 11.54
CA HIS A 256 -7.46 -1.79 11.73
C HIS A 256 -7.62 -3.31 11.82
N PRO A 257 -8.40 -3.83 12.79
CA PRO A 257 -8.69 -5.25 12.86
C PRO A 257 -9.45 -5.70 11.60
N PRO A 258 -9.25 -6.94 11.13
CA PRO A 258 -10.03 -7.48 10.04
C PRO A 258 -11.52 -7.54 10.42
N VAL A 259 -12.38 -7.53 9.40
CA VAL A 259 -13.83 -7.77 9.54
C VAL A 259 -14.03 -9.06 10.35
N GLN A 260 -14.79 -8.98 11.44
CA GLN A 260 -14.93 -10.11 12.37
C GLN A 260 -15.83 -11.21 11.80
N TYR A 261 -16.85 -10.83 11.05
CA TYR A 261 -17.77 -11.77 10.42
C TYR A 261 -17.36 -11.96 8.96
N ASN A 262 -16.89 -13.16 8.64
CA ASN A 262 -16.67 -13.54 7.25
C ASN A 262 -18.01 -13.59 6.52
N LEU A 263 -18.12 -12.77 5.50
CA LEU A 263 -19.31 -12.60 4.67
C LEU A 263 -19.16 -13.31 3.31
N TYR A 264 -18.14 -14.17 3.20
CA TYR A 264 -17.81 -15.00 2.04
C TYR A 264 -18.15 -16.47 2.30
N PHE A 265 -18.44 -17.17 1.21
CA PHE A 265 -18.67 -18.61 1.21
C PHE A 265 -17.38 -19.35 0.80
N GLY A 266 -16.60 -19.83 1.77
CA GLY A 266 -15.39 -20.63 1.53
C GLY A 266 -14.24 -20.37 2.50
N ASP A 267 -13.14 -21.12 2.36
CA ASP A 267 -11.86 -20.96 3.07
C ASP A 267 -10.98 -19.83 2.49
N GLY A 268 -11.40 -19.23 1.38
CA GLY A 268 -10.72 -18.12 0.73
C GLY A 268 -10.88 -16.80 1.48
N SER A 269 -9.93 -16.50 2.36
CA SER A 269 -9.46 -15.10 2.54
C SER A 269 -9.20 -14.50 1.15
N PRO A 270 -9.32 -13.17 0.94
CA PRO A 270 -8.66 -12.54 -0.20
C PRO A 270 -7.20 -13.01 -0.19
N THR A 271 -6.85 -13.90 -1.12
CA THR A 271 -5.50 -14.42 -1.21
C THR A 271 -4.67 -13.25 -1.69
N ASN A 272 -3.81 -12.72 -0.81
CA ASN A 272 -2.76 -11.81 -1.24
C ASN A 272 -2.12 -12.44 -2.49
N PRO A 273 -1.97 -11.68 -3.58
CA PRO A 273 -1.34 -12.20 -4.77
C PRO A 273 0.02 -12.78 -4.37
N PRO A 274 0.40 -13.93 -4.93
CA PRO A 274 1.67 -14.56 -4.59
C PRO A 274 2.78 -13.55 -4.84
N ILE A 275 3.49 -13.19 -3.77
CA ILE A 275 4.72 -12.42 -3.86
C ILE A 275 5.65 -13.26 -4.72
N LYS A 276 5.94 -12.79 -5.93
CA LYS A 276 6.96 -13.36 -6.80
C LYS A 276 8.25 -13.40 -5.97
N PRO A 277 8.95 -14.53 -5.84
CA PRO A 277 10.22 -14.54 -5.14
C PRO A 277 11.18 -13.61 -5.89
N GLU A 278 11.50 -12.47 -5.28
CA GLU A 278 12.63 -11.66 -5.71
C GLU A 278 13.91 -12.48 -5.58
N SER A 279 14.85 -12.19 -6.47
CA SER A 279 16.09 -12.89 -6.73
C SER A 279 16.87 -13.34 -5.47
N THR A 280 17.61 -14.43 -5.64
CA THR A 280 18.53 -15.12 -4.72
C THR A 280 19.74 -14.27 -4.27
N GLU A 281 19.57 -12.99 -3.98
CA GLU A 281 20.57 -12.20 -3.26
C GLU A 281 20.27 -12.28 -1.76
N SER A 282 21.24 -12.73 -0.96
CA SER A 282 21.11 -12.78 0.49
C SER A 282 21.14 -11.38 1.07
N LEU A 283 19.97 -10.75 1.19
CA LEU A 283 19.83 -9.42 1.77
C LEU A 283 19.79 -9.50 3.30
N THR A 284 20.66 -8.73 3.96
CA THR A 284 20.72 -8.66 5.43
C THR A 284 20.13 -7.35 5.92
N TYR A 285 19.24 -7.41 6.91
CA TYR A 285 18.68 -6.21 7.52
C TYR A 285 19.67 -5.57 8.49
N VAL A 286 19.93 -4.28 8.36
CA VAL A 286 20.96 -3.56 9.11
C VAL A 286 20.42 -2.21 9.62
N LYS A 287 20.78 -1.87 10.87
CA LYS A 287 20.70 -0.52 11.42
C LYS A 287 22.11 0.07 11.52
N GLN A 288 22.39 1.10 10.74
CA GLN A 288 23.70 1.75 10.66
C GLN A 288 23.62 3.17 11.23
N HIS A 289 24.58 3.57 12.07
CA HIS A 289 24.62 4.92 12.64
C HIS A 289 25.64 5.79 11.91
N TYR A 290 25.36 7.10 11.86
CA TYR A 290 26.17 8.10 11.17
C TYR A 290 26.36 9.36 12.02
N ASP A 291 27.53 9.99 11.92
CA ASP A 291 27.79 11.30 12.51
C ASP A 291 27.14 12.45 11.70
N SER A 292 27.38 13.71 12.09
CA SER A 292 26.79 14.88 11.42
C SER A 292 27.23 15.05 9.95
N ASN A 293 28.31 14.39 9.55
CA ASN A 293 28.87 14.42 8.21
C ASN A 293 28.50 13.16 7.39
N TRP A 294 27.59 12.33 7.91
CA TRP A 294 27.20 11.05 7.32
C TRP A 294 28.32 10.01 7.25
N PHE A 295 29.32 10.10 8.14
CA PHE A 295 30.31 9.03 8.30
C PHE A 295 29.77 7.94 9.22
N GLU A 296 29.94 6.67 8.82
CA GLU A 296 29.59 5.54 9.67
C GLU A 296 30.32 5.63 11.01
N THR A 297 29.57 5.49 12.10
CA THR A 297 30.11 5.62 13.45
C THR A 297 29.53 4.57 14.38
N THR A 298 30.32 4.17 15.37
CA THR A 298 29.86 3.36 16.51
C THR A 298 29.57 4.20 17.74
N SER A 299 29.76 5.53 17.65
CA SER A 299 29.52 6.48 18.74
C SER A 299 28.05 6.50 19.14
N LEU A 300 27.79 6.62 20.45
CA LEU A 300 26.44 6.88 20.98
C LEU A 300 25.95 8.30 20.66
N ALA A 301 26.84 9.21 20.25
CA ALA A 301 26.53 10.58 19.83
C ALA A 301 26.36 10.70 18.30
N TYR A 302 25.72 9.70 17.67
CA TYR A 302 25.38 9.75 16.25
C TYR A 302 24.32 10.83 15.98
N GLU A 303 24.34 11.41 14.78
CA GLU A 303 23.37 12.43 14.34
C GLU A 303 22.25 11.84 13.48
N TYR A 304 22.55 10.74 12.78
CA TYR A 304 21.60 10.02 11.93
C TYR A 304 21.73 8.51 12.11
N TYR A 305 20.69 7.78 11.73
CA TYR A 305 20.77 6.34 11.54
C TYR A 305 19.91 5.90 10.35
N ARG A 306 20.39 4.87 9.65
CA ARG A 306 19.72 4.26 8.50
C ARG A 306 19.23 2.87 8.87
N ILE A 307 18.05 2.54 8.39
CA ILE A 307 17.45 1.21 8.50
C ILE A 307 17.10 0.71 7.11
N GLY A 308 17.55 -0.49 6.76
CA GLY A 308 17.26 -1.10 5.46
C GLY A 308 17.99 -2.43 5.27
N LYS A 309 18.07 -2.89 4.03
CA LYS A 309 18.80 -4.11 3.68
C LYS A 309 20.11 -3.79 2.98
N LYS A 310 21.15 -4.58 3.27
CA LYS A 310 22.42 -4.59 2.55
C LYS A 310 22.59 -5.92 1.80
N ASP A 311 23.19 -5.89 0.62
CA ASP A 311 23.59 -7.09 -0.13
C ASP A 311 24.87 -7.72 0.43
N SER A 312 25.36 -8.80 -0.20
CA SER A 312 26.56 -9.52 0.22
C SER A 312 27.85 -8.72 0.09
N LEU A 313 27.84 -7.60 -0.65
CA LEU A 313 28.95 -6.67 -0.80
C LEU A 313 28.88 -5.52 0.21
N GLY A 314 27.83 -5.47 1.04
CA GLY A 314 27.60 -4.41 2.02
C GLY A 314 26.92 -3.17 1.46
N ASP A 315 26.44 -3.21 0.21
CA ASP A 315 25.76 -2.10 -0.43
C ASP A 315 24.27 -2.09 -0.08
N TRP A 316 23.70 -0.90 0.11
CA TRP A 316 22.27 -0.75 0.37
C TRP A 316 21.42 -1.22 -0.82
N HIS A 317 20.35 -1.95 -0.55
CA HIS A 317 19.46 -2.51 -1.57
C HIS A 317 17.99 -2.49 -1.11
N GLY A 318 17.08 -2.13 -2.01
CA GLY A 318 15.64 -2.05 -1.75
C GLY A 318 15.26 -0.77 -1.02
N PHE A 319 14.12 -0.80 -0.32
CA PHE A 319 13.63 0.34 0.46
C PHE A 319 14.48 0.58 1.70
N VAL A 320 14.78 1.85 1.97
CA VAL A 320 15.63 2.31 3.06
C VAL A 320 15.03 3.58 3.69
N GLU A 321 15.18 3.69 5.00
CA GLU A 321 14.77 4.86 5.77
C GLU A 321 15.95 5.42 6.57
N ASP A 322 16.17 6.72 6.45
CA ASP A 322 17.06 7.46 7.33
C ASP A 322 16.27 8.23 8.37
N TYR A 323 16.86 8.34 9.54
CA TYR A 323 16.30 9.00 10.70
C TYR A 323 17.32 9.95 11.30
N TYR A 324 16.83 11.05 11.86
CA TYR A 324 17.57 11.89 12.79
C TYR A 324 17.79 11.15 14.12
N SER A 325 18.78 11.58 14.89
CA SER A 325 19.07 11.07 16.24
C SER A 325 17.90 11.19 17.22
N ASN A 326 16.97 12.13 16.99
CA ASN A 326 15.72 12.27 17.76
C ASN A 326 14.61 11.28 17.36
N GLY A 327 14.84 10.41 16.37
CA GLY A 327 13.87 9.43 15.86
C GLY A 327 12.92 9.97 14.78
N GLY A 328 13.01 11.25 14.42
CA GLY A 328 12.28 11.80 13.28
C GLY A 328 12.83 11.25 11.96
N ILE A 329 11.95 10.99 10.98
CA ILE A 329 12.36 10.55 9.65
C ILE A 329 13.14 11.68 8.98
N GLN A 330 14.25 11.34 8.33
CA GLN A 330 15.09 12.25 7.56
C GLN A 330 14.97 11.97 6.06
N MET A 331 14.89 10.70 5.65
CA MET A 331 14.75 10.33 4.25
C MET A 331 14.03 8.98 4.11
N LYS A 332 13.22 8.85 3.07
CA LYS A 332 12.70 7.57 2.56
C LYS A 332 13.11 7.42 1.10
N GLY A 333 13.59 6.26 0.70
CA GLY A 333 13.99 6.03 -0.68
C GLY A 333 14.40 4.60 -0.99
N HIS A 334 14.68 4.35 -2.26
CA HIS A 334 15.11 3.04 -2.76
C HIS A 334 16.57 3.08 -3.22
N TYR A 335 17.31 2.05 -2.86
CA TYR A 335 18.67 1.84 -3.32
C TYR A 335 18.74 0.60 -4.20
N HIS A 336 19.57 0.67 -5.24
CA HIS A 336 19.96 -0.48 -6.03
C HIS A 336 21.49 -0.53 -6.07
N ARG A 337 22.07 -1.55 -5.44
CA ARG A 337 23.53 -1.76 -5.36
C ARG A 337 24.27 -0.52 -4.86
N GLY A 338 23.77 0.08 -3.78
CA GLY A 338 24.40 1.22 -3.10
C GLY A 338 24.14 2.58 -3.75
N LEU A 339 23.50 2.62 -4.92
CA LEU A 339 23.12 3.86 -5.62
C LEU A 339 21.65 4.18 -5.38
N ARG A 340 21.32 5.47 -5.26
CA ARG A 340 19.92 5.91 -5.17
C ARG A 340 19.23 5.63 -6.50
N ASP A 341 18.11 4.90 -6.45
CA ASP A 341 17.35 4.51 -7.63
C ASP A 341 15.86 4.44 -7.28
N GLY A 342 15.06 5.29 -7.91
CA GLY A 342 13.65 5.49 -7.59
C GLY A 342 13.38 6.80 -6.86
N ILE A 343 12.31 6.82 -6.09
CA ILE A 343 11.75 8.04 -5.50
C ILE A 343 12.39 8.28 -4.13
N PHE A 344 12.82 9.51 -3.89
CA PHE A 344 13.41 9.95 -2.65
C PHE A 344 12.61 11.11 -2.07
N ILE A 345 12.34 11.02 -0.78
CA ILE A 345 11.60 12.02 -0.02
C ILE A 345 12.44 12.37 1.20
N TYR A 346 12.82 13.63 1.31
CA TYR A 346 13.63 14.17 2.38
C TYR A 346 12.76 15.03 3.29
N TYR A 347 13.01 14.91 4.58
CA TYR A 347 12.27 15.59 5.62
C TYR A 347 13.22 16.47 6.43
N THR A 348 12.67 17.51 7.03
CA THR A 348 13.35 18.33 8.02
C THR A 348 13.28 17.64 9.39
N ARG A 349 14.12 18.09 10.32
CA ARG A 349 14.11 17.59 11.71
C ARG A 349 12.78 17.83 12.44
N ASP A 350 12.00 18.80 11.96
CA ASP A 350 10.68 19.14 12.48
C ASP A 350 9.55 18.36 11.77
N SER A 351 9.90 17.29 11.03
CA SER A 351 8.97 16.40 10.31
C SER A 351 8.15 17.09 9.20
N THR A 352 8.68 18.15 8.60
CA THR A 352 8.14 18.74 7.37
C THR A 352 8.90 18.22 6.14
N TYR A 353 8.35 18.33 4.94
CA TYR A 353 9.12 18.05 3.72
C TYR A 353 10.26 19.06 3.56
N SER A 354 11.40 18.57 3.08
CA SER A 354 12.56 19.38 2.70
C SER A 354 12.71 19.40 1.18
N SER A 355 12.72 18.23 0.57
CA SER A 355 12.76 18.07 -0.88
C SER A 355 12.35 16.66 -1.27
N LEU A 356 11.98 16.48 -2.53
CA LEU A 356 11.65 15.17 -3.07
C LEU A 356 11.83 15.16 -4.59
N GLY A 357 12.09 13.97 -5.12
CA GLY A 357 12.27 13.77 -6.54
C GLY A 357 12.73 12.35 -6.84
N ARG A 358 13.10 12.11 -8.10
CA ARG A 358 13.53 10.80 -8.56
C ARG A 358 15.03 10.77 -8.84
N TYR A 359 15.65 9.69 -8.42
CA TYR A 359 17.00 9.31 -8.83
C TYR A 359 16.97 8.14 -9.81
N VAL A 360 17.95 8.11 -10.72
CA VAL A 360 18.38 6.90 -11.44
C VAL A 360 19.88 6.81 -11.28
N SER A 361 20.38 5.75 -10.62
CA SER A 361 21.81 5.54 -10.36
C SER A 361 22.52 6.79 -9.81
N ASP A 362 21.97 7.38 -8.74
CA ASP A 362 22.44 8.62 -8.09
C ASP A 362 22.24 9.94 -8.87
N TYR A 363 21.73 9.93 -10.11
CA TYR A 363 21.43 11.13 -10.89
C TYR A 363 19.99 11.58 -10.69
N SER A 364 19.79 12.84 -10.31
CA SER A 364 18.47 13.46 -10.24
C SER A 364 17.88 13.50 -11.64
N ILE A 365 16.63 13.05 -11.79
CA ILE A 365 15.89 13.10 -13.04
C ILE A 365 14.47 13.64 -12.80
N GLY A 366 13.88 14.23 -13.85
CA GLY A 366 12.52 14.72 -13.82
C GLY A 366 12.34 15.90 -12.86
N LYS A 367 11.10 16.11 -12.39
CA LYS A 367 10.76 17.21 -11.50
C LYS A 367 11.23 16.92 -10.07
N TRP A 368 11.89 17.90 -9.48
CA TRP A 368 12.34 17.95 -8.10
C TRP A 368 11.68 19.12 -7.40
N GLU A 369 11.05 18.84 -6.27
CA GLU A 369 10.38 19.83 -5.45
C GLU A 369 11.20 20.09 -4.19
N SER A 370 11.34 21.35 -3.78
CA SER A 370 11.94 21.74 -2.51
C SER A 370 10.97 22.57 -1.71
N TYR A 371 11.02 22.46 -0.39
CA TYR A 371 10.05 23.06 0.52
C TYR A 371 10.75 23.90 1.59
N TYR A 372 10.13 25.00 1.97
CA TYR A 372 10.54 25.75 3.15
C TYR A 372 10.16 24.99 4.43
N ARG A 373 10.80 25.33 5.55
CA ARG A 373 10.51 24.72 6.87
C ARG A 373 9.05 24.91 7.33
N ASN A 374 8.33 25.89 6.79
CA ASN A 374 6.91 26.10 7.08
C ASN A 374 5.99 25.25 6.18
N GLY A 375 6.54 24.39 5.30
CA GLY A 375 5.80 23.51 4.42
C GLY A 375 5.39 24.12 3.07
N ILE A 376 5.70 25.40 2.82
CA ILE A 376 5.41 26.04 1.53
C ILE A 376 6.41 25.53 0.47
N LEU A 377 5.90 25.20 -0.72
CA LEU A 377 6.72 24.82 -1.87
C LEU A 377 7.64 25.98 -2.26
N ALA A 378 8.95 25.76 -2.25
CA ALA A 378 9.96 26.76 -2.54
C ALA A 378 10.36 26.78 -4.00
N SER A 379 10.52 25.60 -4.61
CA SER A 379 10.91 25.50 -6.01
C SER A 379 10.50 24.18 -6.65
N GLU A 380 10.32 24.25 -7.96
CA GLU A 380 10.26 23.12 -8.89
C GLU A 380 11.44 23.24 -9.85
N ILE A 381 12.30 22.23 -9.85
CA ILE A 381 13.47 22.15 -10.73
C ILE A 381 13.33 20.88 -11.56
N ARG A 382 13.48 20.99 -12.88
CA ARG A 382 13.46 19.83 -13.78
C ARG A 382 14.87 19.46 -14.21
N HIS A 383 15.22 18.20 -13.99
CA HIS A 383 16.48 17.62 -14.42
C HIS A 383 16.26 16.81 -15.71
N GLU A 384 16.86 17.28 -16.80
CA GLU A 384 16.83 16.67 -18.12
C GLU A 384 18.26 16.56 -18.65
N ASP A 385 18.67 15.36 -19.04
CA ASP A 385 20.03 15.04 -19.49
C ASP A 385 21.11 15.45 -18.46
N GLN A 386 21.97 16.42 -18.80
CA GLN A 386 23.02 16.97 -17.93
C GLN A 386 22.65 18.35 -17.37
N PHE A 387 21.44 18.84 -17.67
CA PHE A 387 21.01 20.19 -17.32
C PHE A 387 19.89 20.17 -16.28
N SER A 388 19.81 21.27 -15.53
CA SER A 388 18.76 21.50 -14.55
C SER A 388 18.12 22.84 -14.87
N TYR A 389 16.80 22.85 -14.98
CA TYR A 389 16.02 24.04 -15.31
C TYR A 389 15.14 24.40 -14.13
N ILE A 390 15.18 25.65 -13.72
CA ILE A 390 14.26 26.18 -12.72
C ILE A 390 12.91 26.41 -13.41
N GLU A 391 11.90 25.65 -13.04
CA GLU A 391 10.55 25.76 -13.61
C GLU A 391 9.75 26.85 -12.91
N ASN A 392 9.60 26.72 -11.59
CA ASN A 392 8.83 27.63 -10.77
C ASN A 392 9.51 27.84 -9.42
N THR A 393 9.39 29.04 -8.85
CA THR A 393 9.84 29.33 -7.48
C THR A 393 8.87 30.24 -6.76
N TRP A 394 8.82 30.09 -5.44
CA TRP A 394 7.97 30.90 -4.57
C TRP A 394 8.77 31.41 -3.37
N ASP A 395 8.37 32.55 -2.83
CA ASP A 395 8.91 33.06 -1.58
C ASP A 395 8.37 32.24 -0.38
N SER A 396 8.88 32.53 0.83
CA SER A 396 8.45 31.82 2.04
C SER A 396 7.00 32.09 2.46
N LEU A 397 6.28 32.97 1.77
CA LEU A 397 4.86 33.28 1.97
C LEU A 397 3.98 32.67 0.87
N GLY A 398 4.58 32.03 -0.15
CA GLY A 398 3.89 31.39 -1.26
C GLY A 398 3.62 32.32 -2.45
N HIS A 399 4.23 33.52 -2.50
CA HIS A 399 4.12 34.37 -3.67
C HIS A 399 5.05 33.87 -4.78
N PRO A 400 4.58 33.71 -6.02
CA PRO A 400 5.41 33.25 -7.13
C PRO A 400 6.46 34.30 -7.49
N MET A 401 7.70 33.86 -7.70
CA MET A 401 8.83 34.69 -8.13
C MET A 401 9.26 34.35 -9.56
N VAL A 402 9.31 33.05 -9.86
CA VAL A 402 9.61 32.50 -11.20
C VAL A 402 8.43 31.64 -11.58
N VAL A 403 7.88 31.89 -12.76
CA VAL A 403 6.73 31.16 -13.31
C VAL A 403 7.06 30.75 -14.73
N ASP A 404 6.84 29.47 -15.05
CA ASP A 404 7.08 28.91 -16.38
C ASP A 404 8.46 29.30 -16.93
N ARG A 405 9.50 29.07 -16.10
CA ARG A 405 10.91 29.24 -16.45
C ARG A 405 11.34 30.69 -16.69
N GLN A 406 10.56 31.68 -16.24
CA GLN A 406 10.85 33.11 -16.39
C GLN A 406 10.62 33.86 -15.07
N GLY A 407 11.52 34.78 -14.72
CA GLY A 407 11.30 35.68 -13.59
C GLY A 407 12.58 36.09 -12.87
N GLU A 408 12.41 36.70 -11.71
CA GLU A 408 13.51 37.07 -10.83
C GLU A 408 13.26 36.45 -9.45
N GLU A 409 14.23 35.68 -8.96
CA GLU A 409 14.21 35.10 -7.63
C GLU A 409 14.93 36.03 -6.65
N VAL A 410 14.23 36.43 -5.57
CA VAL A 410 14.79 37.23 -4.48
C VAL A 410 14.63 36.47 -3.17
N LEU A 411 15.73 35.94 -2.65
CA LEU A 411 15.72 35.23 -1.36
C LEU A 411 16.22 36.16 -0.26
N THR A 412 15.56 36.14 0.89
CA THR A 412 15.92 36.94 2.06
C THR A 412 16.43 36.09 3.21
N TYR A 413 17.26 36.69 4.05
CA TYR A 413 17.56 36.18 5.38
C TYR A 413 16.36 36.33 6.32
N PRO A 414 16.34 35.62 7.47
CA PRO A 414 15.29 35.79 8.48
C PRO A 414 15.14 37.21 9.02
N ASN A 415 16.17 38.05 8.92
CA ASN A 415 16.12 39.47 9.30
C ASN A 415 15.52 40.38 8.20
N GLY A 416 14.99 39.81 7.11
CA GLY A 416 14.38 40.52 5.99
C GLY A 416 15.36 41.09 4.96
N ARG A 417 16.68 41.02 5.19
CA ARG A 417 17.68 41.50 4.22
C ARG A 417 17.81 40.52 3.06
N VAL A 418 18.05 41.05 1.87
CA VAL A 418 18.33 40.26 0.67
C VAL A 418 19.56 39.38 0.91
N ARG A 419 19.44 38.11 0.55
CA ARG A 419 20.50 37.10 0.55
C ARG A 419 20.95 36.79 -0.88
N PHE A 420 20.00 36.66 -1.81
CA PHE A 420 20.26 36.43 -3.23
C PHE A 420 19.27 37.20 -4.10
N LYS A 421 19.75 37.65 -5.26
CA LYS A 421 18.93 38.06 -6.40
C LYS A 421 19.41 37.35 -7.66
N ARG A 422 18.51 36.72 -8.39
CA ARG A 422 18.83 35.91 -9.58
C ARG A 422 17.80 36.13 -10.66
N SER A 423 18.26 36.57 -11.83
CA SER A 423 17.43 36.63 -13.03
C SER A 423 17.44 35.28 -13.76
N ILE A 424 16.24 34.81 -14.13
CA ILE A 424 16.02 33.51 -14.77
C ILE A 424 15.30 33.72 -16.09
N LYS A 425 15.85 33.10 -17.14
CA LYS A 425 15.28 33.08 -18.48
C LYS A 425 15.37 31.70 -19.09
N ASN A 426 14.25 31.17 -19.57
CA ASN A 426 14.14 29.79 -20.08
C ASN A 426 14.67 28.75 -19.06
N GLY A 427 14.53 29.05 -17.76
CA GLY A 427 14.86 28.14 -16.66
C GLY A 427 16.34 28.12 -16.31
N LEU A 428 17.15 28.94 -17.00
CA LEU A 428 18.57 29.09 -16.79
C LEU A 428 18.86 30.48 -16.24
N TYR A 429 19.96 30.61 -15.51
CA TYR A 429 20.43 31.92 -15.08
C TYR A 429 20.78 32.80 -16.27
N HIS A 430 20.34 34.06 -16.24
CA HIS A 430 20.54 35.01 -17.32
C HIS A 430 20.59 36.44 -16.76
N GLY A 431 21.65 37.18 -17.08
CA GLY A 431 21.92 38.50 -16.51
C GLY A 431 22.70 38.42 -15.20
N PHE A 432 22.51 39.39 -14.31
CA PHE A 432 23.25 39.45 -13.06
C PHE A 432 22.65 38.56 -11.98
N ILE A 433 23.53 37.80 -11.31
CA ILE A 433 23.27 37.15 -10.04
C ILE A 433 24.07 37.86 -8.96
N GLU A 434 23.41 38.18 -7.85
CA GLU A 434 24.03 38.87 -6.73
C GLU A 434 23.74 38.10 -5.44
N ALA A 435 24.78 37.94 -4.62
CA ALA A 435 24.67 37.39 -3.28
C ALA A 435 25.17 38.39 -2.25
N TYR A 436 24.54 38.40 -1.09
CA TYR A 436 24.83 39.38 -0.04
C TYR A 436 25.09 38.66 1.29
N TYR A 437 26.00 39.20 2.09
CA TYR A 437 26.22 38.79 3.48
C TYR A 437 25.05 39.23 4.38
N LYS A 438 24.91 38.64 5.56
CA LYS A 438 23.85 39.01 6.54
C LYS A 438 23.88 40.49 6.93
N ASN A 439 25.06 41.11 6.89
CA ASN A 439 25.27 42.53 7.18
C ASN A 439 24.87 43.45 6.00
N GLY A 440 24.51 42.89 4.83
CA GLY A 440 24.07 43.62 3.64
C GLY A 440 25.17 43.86 2.60
N ASP A 441 26.43 43.54 2.91
CA ASP A 441 27.53 43.74 1.98
C ASP A 441 27.46 42.72 0.83
N LEU A 442 27.86 43.12 -0.37
CA LEU A 442 27.88 42.25 -1.54
C LEU A 442 28.93 41.15 -1.34
N LYS A 443 28.50 39.88 -1.37
CA LYS A 443 29.37 38.69 -1.28
C LYS A 443 29.98 38.35 -2.63
N PHE A 444 29.16 38.31 -3.67
CA PHE A 444 29.63 38.16 -5.05
C PHE A 444 28.61 38.71 -6.03
N LYS A 445 29.09 39.00 -7.24
CA LYS A 445 28.29 39.36 -8.40
C LYS A 445 28.80 38.63 -9.63
N GLU A 446 27.89 37.96 -10.31
CA GLU A 446 28.17 37.12 -11.47
C GLU A 446 27.27 37.53 -12.64
N TYR A 447 27.80 37.50 -13.86
CA TYR A 447 27.02 37.71 -15.07
C TYR A 447 26.89 36.41 -15.84
N TYR A 448 25.65 35.99 -16.07
CA TYR A 448 25.31 34.76 -16.76
C TYR A 448 24.67 35.02 -18.13
N GLN A 449 24.96 34.16 -19.09
CA GLN A 449 24.27 34.12 -20.36
C GLN A 449 23.88 32.67 -20.68
N ASN A 450 22.58 32.39 -20.73
CA ASN A 450 22.02 31.08 -21.02
C ASN A 450 22.57 29.98 -20.08
N GLY A 451 22.68 30.28 -18.79
CA GLY A 451 23.18 29.34 -17.77
C GLY A 451 24.70 29.27 -17.66
N GLU A 452 25.46 29.82 -18.61
CA GLU A 452 26.91 29.87 -18.56
C GLU A 452 27.38 31.13 -17.83
N LEU A 453 28.31 30.97 -16.89
CA LEU A 453 28.98 32.11 -16.26
C LEU A 453 29.93 32.73 -17.28
N ILE A 454 29.80 34.04 -17.50
CA ILE A 454 30.72 34.80 -18.37
C ILE A 454 31.85 35.40 -17.54
N ASN A 455 31.52 36.01 -16.40
CA ASN A 455 32.47 36.49 -15.42
C ASN A 455 31.84 36.63 -14.03
N GLY A 456 32.66 36.44 -13.01
CA GLY A 456 32.27 36.61 -11.62
C GLY A 456 33.30 37.42 -10.85
N VAL A 457 32.81 38.13 -9.84
CA VAL A 457 33.62 38.87 -8.88
C VAL A 457 33.10 38.57 -7.48
N SER A 458 33.99 38.14 -6.59
CA SER A 458 33.67 37.88 -5.19
C SER A 458 34.47 38.78 -4.27
N PHE A 459 33.86 39.11 -3.13
CA PHE A 459 34.36 40.06 -2.15
C PHE A 459 34.47 39.35 -0.80
N ALA A 460 35.69 39.01 -0.39
CA ALA A 460 35.93 38.44 0.94
C ALA A 460 37.09 39.18 1.61
N HIS A 461 36.95 39.51 2.90
CA HIS A 461 38.00 40.17 3.68
C HIS A 461 38.59 41.44 3.02
N ASN A 462 37.77 42.22 2.30
CA ASN A 462 38.16 43.41 1.53
C ASN A 462 39.08 43.15 0.31
N THR A 463 39.21 41.90 -0.15
CA THR A 463 39.85 41.57 -1.43
C THR A 463 38.82 41.20 -2.49
N GLU A 464 39.04 41.74 -3.69
CA GLU A 464 38.27 41.44 -4.90
C GLU A 464 38.94 40.28 -5.64
N ASN A 465 38.18 39.24 -5.99
CA ASN A 465 38.67 38.08 -6.71
C ASN A 465 37.80 37.84 -7.94
N THR A 466 38.41 37.92 -9.11
CA THR A 466 37.74 37.67 -10.40
C THR A 466 37.90 36.21 -10.80
N TYR A 467 36.85 35.61 -11.36
CA TYR A 467 36.85 34.22 -11.81
C TYR A 467 35.91 34.02 -13.00
N ASP A 468 36.12 32.95 -13.75
CA ASP A 468 35.37 32.56 -14.94
C ASP A 468 34.49 31.32 -14.74
N ALA A 469 34.65 30.61 -13.60
CA ALA A 469 33.80 29.52 -13.19
C ALA A 469 33.32 29.71 -11.75
N SER A 470 32.01 29.55 -11.53
CA SER A 470 31.40 29.67 -10.21
C SER A 470 31.84 28.53 -9.28
N ILE A 471 32.12 27.36 -9.84
CA ILE A 471 32.65 26.20 -9.12
C ILE A 471 33.84 25.63 -9.89
N TYR A 472 34.98 25.49 -9.22
CA TYR A 472 36.09 24.67 -9.69
C TYR A 472 35.96 23.29 -9.03
N MET A 473 35.78 22.23 -9.83
CA MET A 473 35.64 20.86 -9.33
C MET A 473 36.96 20.35 -8.72
N PRO A 474 36.91 19.34 -7.82
CA PRO A 474 38.11 18.77 -7.25
C PRO A 474 39.01 18.20 -8.33
N TYR A 475 40.31 18.37 -8.15
CA TYR A 475 41.30 18.04 -9.16
C TYR A 475 42.51 17.37 -8.48
N PRO A 476 43.05 16.27 -9.02
CA PRO A 476 44.19 15.59 -8.39
C PRO A 476 45.44 16.47 -8.47
N GLU A 477 46.28 16.39 -7.45
CA GLU A 477 47.59 17.04 -7.45
C GLU A 477 48.45 16.52 -8.60
N GLY A 478 49.06 17.42 -9.38
CA GLY A 478 49.76 17.08 -10.63
C GLY A 478 48.85 16.82 -11.84
N GLY A 479 47.54 16.78 -11.62
CA GLY A 479 46.50 16.70 -12.64
C GLY A 479 46.12 15.32 -13.14
N PHE A 480 45.04 15.28 -13.92
CA PHE A 480 44.44 14.00 -14.34
C PHE A 480 45.42 13.14 -15.13
N ASP A 481 46.27 13.74 -15.96
CA ASP A 481 47.30 12.99 -16.70
C ASP A 481 48.29 12.32 -15.74
N ALA A 482 48.78 13.04 -14.72
CA ALA A 482 49.66 12.47 -13.71
C ALA A 482 48.96 11.39 -12.88
N PHE A 483 47.70 11.61 -12.51
CA PHE A 483 46.87 10.63 -11.81
C PHE A 483 46.71 9.34 -12.63
N TYR A 484 46.32 9.44 -13.90
CA TYR A 484 46.13 8.25 -14.73
C TYR A 484 47.45 7.55 -15.09
N ASN A 485 48.56 8.29 -15.20
CA ASN A 485 49.89 7.69 -15.31
C ASN A 485 50.26 6.90 -14.04
N TYR A 486 49.95 7.43 -12.85
CA TYR A 486 50.10 6.70 -11.59
C TYR A 486 49.26 5.41 -11.61
N ILE A 487 47.97 5.50 -11.98
CA ILE A 487 47.10 4.33 -12.07
C ILE A 487 47.70 3.27 -13.01
N HIS A 488 48.16 3.67 -14.19
CA HIS A 488 48.78 2.76 -15.16
C HIS A 488 50.08 2.13 -14.63
N GLN A 489 50.93 2.92 -13.97
CA GLN A 489 52.21 2.44 -13.45
C GLN A 489 52.06 1.43 -12.30
N TYR A 490 51.07 1.64 -11.43
CA TYR A 490 50.84 0.82 -10.24
C TYR A 490 49.72 -0.20 -10.40
N ASN A 491 49.16 -0.34 -11.60
CA ASN A 491 48.21 -1.39 -11.91
C ASN A 491 48.94 -2.72 -12.17
N GLU A 492 48.80 -3.68 -11.26
CA GLU A 492 49.38 -5.03 -11.37
C GLU A 492 48.38 -6.08 -11.89
N LEU A 493 47.15 -5.68 -12.22
CA LEU A 493 46.15 -6.58 -12.80
C LEU A 493 46.24 -6.51 -14.33
N GLU A 494 46.69 -7.59 -14.97
CA GLU A 494 46.61 -7.76 -16.42
C GLU A 494 45.17 -8.10 -16.85
N SER A 495 44.75 -7.54 -17.98
CA SER A 495 43.41 -7.71 -18.55
C SER A 495 43.45 -8.51 -19.85
N ASP A 496 42.67 -9.58 -19.92
CA ASP A 496 42.48 -10.42 -21.12
C ASP A 496 41.29 -9.94 -22.00
N THR A 497 40.57 -8.87 -21.63
CA THR A 497 39.31 -8.48 -22.30
C THR A 497 39.18 -6.96 -22.54
N VAL A 498 38.35 -6.58 -23.52
CA VAL A 498 38.38 -5.24 -24.17
C VAL A 498 37.65 -4.11 -23.40
N ASP A 499 37.00 -4.34 -22.25
CA ASP A 499 36.42 -3.21 -21.46
C ASP A 499 36.26 -3.52 -19.96
N GLN A 500 37.38 -3.50 -19.22
CA GLN A 500 37.38 -3.61 -17.75
C GLN A 500 37.47 -2.23 -17.09
N THR A 501 36.45 -1.39 -17.31
CA THR A 501 36.38 -0.06 -16.68
C THR A 501 35.57 -0.12 -15.38
N VAL A 502 36.22 0.22 -14.26
CA VAL A 502 35.56 0.51 -12.96
C VAL A 502 35.36 2.03 -12.85
N ILE A 503 34.13 2.45 -12.54
CA ILE A 503 33.81 3.87 -12.35
C ILE A 503 33.57 4.10 -10.87
N ILE A 504 34.41 4.92 -10.25
CA ILE A 504 34.35 5.25 -8.84
C ILE A 504 33.89 6.69 -8.67
N LYS A 505 32.87 6.90 -7.84
CA LYS A 505 32.43 8.21 -7.35
C LYS A 505 32.83 8.35 -5.89
N PHE A 506 33.33 9.50 -5.49
CA PHE A 506 33.79 9.75 -4.13
C PHE A 506 33.73 11.24 -3.81
N ASP A 507 33.75 11.55 -2.52
CA ASP A 507 33.72 12.92 -2.01
C ASP A 507 35.15 13.37 -1.67
N VAL A 508 35.48 14.60 -2.04
CA VAL A 508 36.75 15.26 -1.68
C VAL A 508 36.46 16.30 -0.61
N HIS A 509 37.04 16.10 0.56
CA HIS A 509 36.96 17.00 1.70
C HIS A 509 37.78 18.28 1.43
N HIS A 510 37.46 19.39 2.10
CA HIS A 510 38.21 20.66 2.02
C HIS A 510 39.69 20.52 2.41
N SER A 511 40.06 19.45 3.12
CA SER A 511 41.44 19.09 3.42
C SER A 511 42.14 18.27 2.31
N GLY A 512 41.47 18.03 1.18
CA GLY A 512 41.96 17.20 0.07
C GLY A 512 41.86 15.69 0.27
N LYS A 513 41.22 15.23 1.35
CA LYS A 513 41.04 13.79 1.65
C LYS A 513 39.82 13.21 0.96
N ILE A 514 39.94 11.98 0.46
CA ILE A 514 38.87 11.24 -0.22
C ILE A 514 38.02 10.45 0.79
N HIS A 515 36.70 10.45 0.62
CA HIS A 515 35.76 9.62 1.39
C HIS A 515 34.49 9.24 0.59
N ASN A 516 33.56 8.50 1.21
CA ASN A 516 32.27 8.09 0.62
C ASN A 516 32.37 7.45 -0.79
N ILE A 517 33.34 6.55 -0.95
CA ILE A 517 33.63 5.84 -2.19
C ILE A 517 32.46 4.93 -2.56
N ARG A 518 31.91 5.11 -3.76
CA ARG A 518 30.80 4.37 -4.35
C ARG A 518 31.17 3.94 -5.76
N PHE A 519 30.67 2.79 -6.19
CA PHE A 519 30.90 2.30 -7.55
C PHE A 519 29.70 2.61 -8.43
N LEU A 520 29.91 3.43 -9.47
CA LEU A 520 28.89 3.68 -10.51
C LEU A 520 28.86 2.55 -11.55
N LYS A 521 30.01 1.92 -11.79
CA LYS A 521 30.16 0.72 -12.62
C LYS A 521 31.14 -0.21 -11.91
N ARG A 522 30.65 -1.39 -11.53
CA ARG A 522 31.46 -2.50 -11.00
C ARG A 522 31.81 -3.44 -12.15
N PHE A 523 32.96 -4.10 -12.05
CA PHE A 523 33.34 -5.14 -13.01
C PHE A 523 33.39 -6.51 -12.33
N HIS A 524 34.20 -6.65 -11.30
CA HIS A 524 34.33 -7.87 -10.51
C HIS A 524 34.97 -7.52 -9.15
N PRO A 525 34.58 -8.15 -8.02
CA PRO A 525 34.99 -7.72 -6.68
C PRO A 525 36.50 -7.52 -6.49
N ARG A 526 37.32 -8.37 -7.13
CA ARG A 526 38.79 -8.22 -7.14
C ARG A 526 39.26 -6.90 -7.76
N TYR A 527 38.67 -6.50 -8.88
CA TYR A 527 39.03 -5.26 -9.59
C TYR A 527 38.45 -4.03 -8.89
N ASP A 528 37.23 -4.14 -8.35
CA ASP A 528 36.59 -3.08 -7.58
C ASP A 528 37.45 -2.69 -6.35
N GLU A 529 37.89 -3.69 -5.56
CA GLU A 529 38.78 -3.47 -4.41
C GLU A 529 40.15 -2.91 -4.83
N TYR A 530 40.70 -3.40 -5.94
CA TYR A 530 41.98 -2.91 -6.46
C TYR A 530 41.88 -1.45 -6.93
N ALA A 531 40.82 -1.10 -7.66
CA ALA A 531 40.54 0.26 -8.13
C ALA A 531 40.41 1.23 -6.95
N LYS A 532 39.68 0.82 -5.90
CA LYS A 532 39.55 1.58 -4.66
C LYS A 532 40.90 1.77 -3.96
N ARG A 533 41.75 0.73 -3.92
CA ARG A 533 43.10 0.80 -3.34
C ARG A 533 43.99 1.78 -4.11
N LEU A 534 43.97 1.74 -5.43
CA LEU A 534 44.72 2.68 -6.28
C LEU A 534 44.26 4.12 -6.07
N LEU A 535 42.95 4.35 -5.99
CA LEU A 535 42.41 5.68 -5.70
C LEU A 535 42.89 6.21 -4.34
N LEU A 536 42.84 5.38 -3.29
CA LEU A 536 43.20 5.78 -1.93
C LEU A 536 44.72 6.01 -1.74
N ASN A 537 45.55 5.28 -2.48
CA ASN A 537 47.01 5.39 -2.42
C ASN A 537 47.58 6.40 -3.44
N GLY A 538 46.72 7.00 -4.26
CA GLY A 538 47.08 7.96 -5.30
C GLY A 538 47.47 9.34 -4.74
N PRO A 539 47.70 10.33 -5.64
CA PRO A 539 48.00 11.70 -5.26
C PRO A 539 46.88 12.33 -4.42
N THR A 540 47.23 13.34 -3.65
CA THR A 540 46.24 14.14 -2.92
C THR A 540 45.35 14.92 -3.89
N TRP A 541 44.20 15.40 -3.43
CA TRP A 541 43.26 16.15 -4.28
C TRP A 541 43.15 17.60 -3.81
N PHE A 542 43.17 18.52 -4.75
CA PHE A 542 42.71 19.88 -4.49
C PHE A 542 41.20 19.85 -4.28
N PRO A 543 40.69 20.46 -3.20
CA PRO A 543 39.26 20.55 -2.96
C PRO A 543 38.58 21.42 -4.02
N ALA A 544 37.25 21.33 -4.09
CA ALA A 544 36.52 22.25 -4.93
C ALA A 544 36.55 23.66 -4.35
N LYS A 545 36.54 24.66 -5.22
CA LYS A 545 36.43 26.07 -4.85
C LYS A 545 35.16 26.68 -5.39
N LEU A 546 34.45 27.41 -4.54
CA LEU A 546 33.24 28.13 -4.87
C LEU A 546 33.54 29.64 -4.98
N HIS A 547 33.05 30.28 -6.04
CA HIS A 547 33.21 31.72 -6.34
C HIS A 547 34.66 32.20 -6.23
N GLY A 548 35.62 31.36 -6.65
CA GLY A 548 37.05 31.64 -6.57
C GLY A 548 37.66 31.70 -5.16
N LEU A 549 36.90 31.39 -4.10
CA LEU A 549 37.26 31.75 -2.73
C LEU A 549 37.08 30.66 -1.67
N GLU A 550 35.97 29.92 -1.69
CA GLU A 550 35.58 29.06 -0.57
C GLU A 550 35.85 27.58 -0.92
N ASP A 551 36.80 26.95 -0.21
CA ASP A 551 37.00 25.50 -0.31
C ASP A 551 35.73 24.80 0.20
N MET A 552 35.21 23.87 -0.59
CA MET A 552 34.00 23.12 -0.28
C MET A 552 34.19 21.62 -0.47
N ASN A 553 33.46 20.86 0.34
CA ASN A 553 33.33 19.42 0.13
C ASN A 553 32.43 19.18 -1.09
N THR A 554 32.87 18.36 -2.04
CA THR A 554 32.03 17.97 -3.17
C THR A 554 32.41 16.59 -3.70
N SER A 555 31.51 15.97 -4.46
CA SER A 555 31.75 14.68 -5.09
C SER A 555 32.41 14.84 -6.46
N THR A 556 33.33 13.94 -6.78
CA THR A 556 33.87 13.75 -8.13
C THR A 556 33.84 12.28 -8.51
N ARG A 557 34.24 11.96 -9.74
CA ARG A 557 34.33 10.58 -10.23
C ARG A 557 35.58 10.38 -11.08
N VAL A 558 36.10 9.16 -11.06
CA VAL A 558 37.23 8.72 -11.88
C VAL A 558 36.91 7.41 -12.60
N TYR A 559 37.61 7.18 -13.70
CA TYR A 559 37.47 6.00 -14.55
C TYR A 559 38.77 5.20 -14.47
N ILE A 560 38.77 4.07 -13.78
CA ILE A 560 39.94 3.21 -13.66
C ILE A 560 39.78 2.07 -14.65
N LYS A 561 40.64 2.06 -15.67
CA LYS A 561 40.70 1.02 -16.70
C LYS A 561 41.81 0.04 -16.37
N PHE A 562 41.51 -1.25 -16.49
CA PHE A 562 42.42 -2.36 -16.27
C PHE A 562 42.82 -3.05 -17.56
#